data_AF-A0A368ARV8-F1
#
_entry.id   AF-A0A368ARV8-F1
#
_cell.length_a   1.000
_cell.length_b   1.000
_cell.length_c   1.000
_cell.angle_alpha   90.00
_cell.angle_beta   90.00
_cell.angle_gamma   90.00
#
_symmetry.space_group_name_H-M   'P 1'
#
loop_
_entity.id
_entity.type
_entity.pdbx_description
1 polymer ?
#
loop_
_entity_poly.entity_id
_entity_poly.type
_entity_poly.pdbx_seq_one_letter_code
_entity_poly.pdbx_strand_id
1 'polypeptide(L)'
;MTSSNLHSTPRAKKLYNISRILIMEHLREPSSLLWTAFAPCMLFFIMNPSSLNPEPTAQAYLSYSAWFYAYISANVAFFGFSFYLIGRRESGFIRSFIYQKESIRLFLASHMISYSFLSLIYASLFYLLTKPMLGNYSAHEYFYLMACFFTSYLGFSFMGFAIAALPIKFGTASTLFSLLSFLMLMSSYLGATTGKEHEELIALVNPLHLSTRIFRDEIPLLGAFPVALTLSLTGFYLTMNHFKVQPVWSRY
;
A
#
# COMPACT_ATOMS: atom_id res chain seq x y z
N MET A 1 -26.87 -12.06 -43.25
CA MET A 1 -25.67 -11.26 -42.92
C MET A 1 -26.12 -10.05 -42.11
N THR A 2 -26.09 -10.14 -40.79
CA THR A 2 -26.36 -9.02 -39.89
C THR A 2 -25.04 -8.70 -39.19
N SER A 3 -24.36 -7.67 -39.68
CA SER A 3 -23.20 -7.09 -39.03
C SER A 3 -23.65 -6.52 -37.68
N SER A 4 -23.40 -7.25 -36.60
CA SER A 4 -23.55 -6.74 -35.26
C SER A 4 -22.55 -5.59 -35.08
N ASN A 5 -23.10 -4.37 -35.01
CA ASN A 5 -22.36 -3.19 -34.60
C ASN A 5 -21.85 -3.41 -33.17
N LEU A 6 -20.62 -3.91 -33.05
CA LEU A 6 -19.85 -3.94 -31.81
C LEU A 6 -19.58 -2.49 -31.41
N HIS A 7 -20.52 -1.88 -30.68
CA HIS A 7 -20.27 -0.63 -29.98
C HIS A 7 -19.06 -0.87 -29.06
N SER A 8 -17.93 -0.29 -29.42
CA SER A 8 -16.73 -0.30 -28.60
C SER A 8 -17.07 0.39 -27.28
N THR A 9 -17.15 -0.38 -26.21
CA THR A 9 -17.41 0.19 -24.89
C THR A 9 -16.28 1.17 -24.54
N PRO A 10 -16.61 2.38 -24.03
CA PRO A 10 -15.60 3.38 -23.70
C PRO A 10 -14.55 2.81 -22.75
N ARG A 11 -13.27 3.13 -22.97
CA ARG A 11 -12.16 2.62 -22.16
C ARG A 11 -12.34 2.91 -20.66
N ALA A 12 -12.92 4.06 -20.32
CA ALA A 12 -13.27 4.43 -18.94
C ALA A 12 -14.28 3.45 -18.31
N LYS A 13 -15.29 3.01 -19.07
CA LYS A 13 -16.28 2.03 -18.60
C LYS A 13 -15.65 0.66 -18.34
N LYS A 14 -14.70 0.25 -19.19
CA LYS A 14 -13.93 -1.00 -18.98
C LYS A 14 -13.07 -0.93 -17.72
N LEU A 15 -12.33 0.17 -17.54
CA LEU A 15 -11.53 0.41 -16.33
C LEU A 15 -12.38 0.33 -15.07
N TYR A 16 -13.50 1.07 -15.02
CA TYR A 16 -14.40 1.05 -13.87
C TYR A 16 -14.92 -0.35 -13.56
N ASN A 17 -15.39 -1.09 -14.57
CA ASN A 17 -15.93 -2.43 -14.37
C ASN A 17 -14.88 -3.40 -13.83
N ILE A 18 -13.67 -3.38 -14.37
CA ILE A 18 -12.59 -4.27 -13.92
C ILE A 18 -12.12 -3.85 -12.54
N SER A 19 -11.95 -2.56 -12.28
CA SER A 19 -11.59 -2.08 -10.94
C SER A 19 -12.61 -2.49 -9.89
N ARG A 20 -13.92 -2.42 -10.21
CA ARG A 20 -14.99 -2.88 -9.32
C ARG A 20 -14.89 -4.38 -9.03
N ILE A 21 -14.63 -5.20 -10.05
CA ILE A 21 -14.45 -6.65 -9.88
C ILE A 21 -13.26 -6.91 -8.95
N LEU A 22 -12.13 -6.27 -9.21
CA LEU A 22 -10.93 -6.41 -8.37
C LEU A 22 -11.20 -5.97 -6.94
N ILE A 23 -11.85 -4.83 -6.70
CA ILE A 23 -12.21 -4.38 -5.34
C ILE A 23 -13.06 -5.44 -4.63
N MET A 24 -14.08 -5.97 -5.30
CA MET A 24 -14.96 -7.00 -4.73
C MET A 24 -14.24 -8.31 -4.46
N GLU A 25 -13.27 -8.68 -5.30
CA GLU A 25 -12.42 -9.85 -5.10
C GLU A 25 -11.60 -9.71 -3.80
N HIS A 26 -10.92 -8.58 -3.61
CA HIS A 26 -10.12 -8.35 -2.39
C HIS A 26 -10.98 -8.25 -1.12
N LEU A 27 -12.15 -7.63 -1.20
CA LEU A 27 -13.07 -7.54 -0.06
C LEU A 27 -13.65 -8.92 0.33
N ARG A 28 -13.66 -9.89 -0.58
CA ARG A 28 -14.08 -11.28 -0.30
C ARG A 28 -12.98 -12.13 0.31
N GLU A 29 -11.74 -11.65 0.37
CA GLU A 29 -10.61 -12.33 1.01
C GLU A 29 -10.38 -11.75 2.42
N PRO A 30 -11.08 -12.26 3.46
CA PRO A 30 -11.06 -11.68 4.80
C PRO A 30 -9.68 -11.74 5.47
N SER A 31 -8.84 -12.70 5.08
CA SER A 31 -7.48 -12.83 5.60
C SER A 31 -6.64 -11.58 5.32
N SER A 32 -6.74 -11.00 4.12
CA SER A 32 -5.98 -9.81 3.74
C SER A 32 -6.40 -8.58 4.57
N LEU A 33 -7.71 -8.42 4.80
CA LEU A 33 -8.28 -7.37 5.64
C LEU A 33 -7.82 -7.51 7.10
N LEU A 34 -7.83 -8.74 7.63
CA LEU A 34 -7.46 -9.04 9.01
C LEU A 34 -5.97 -8.73 9.26
N TRP A 35 -5.07 -9.19 8.39
CA TRP A 35 -3.64 -8.94 8.60
C TRP A 35 -3.20 -7.50 8.32
N THR A 36 -3.83 -6.82 7.36
CA THR A 36 -3.39 -5.48 6.93
C THR A 36 -3.99 -4.36 7.77
N ALA A 37 -5.23 -4.49 8.24
CA ALA A 37 -5.90 -3.45 9.02
C ALA A 37 -6.04 -3.82 10.50
N PHE A 38 -6.43 -5.06 10.82
CA PHE A 38 -6.73 -5.43 12.20
C PHE A 38 -5.48 -5.61 13.06
N ALA A 39 -4.42 -6.24 12.53
CA ALA A 39 -3.18 -6.44 13.30
C ALA A 39 -2.52 -5.13 13.76
N PRO A 40 -2.38 -4.08 12.91
CA PRO A 40 -1.92 -2.76 13.37
C PRO A 40 -2.82 -2.12 14.42
N CYS A 41 -4.14 -2.27 14.29
CA CYS A 41 -5.08 -1.78 15.31
C CYS A 41 -4.86 -2.49 16.65
N MET A 42 -4.75 -3.81 16.65
CA MET A 42 -4.48 -4.60 17.86
C MET A 42 -3.15 -4.21 18.50
N LEU A 43 -2.10 -4.04 17.70
CA LEU A 43 -0.80 -3.60 18.21
C LEU A 43 -0.87 -2.18 18.80
N PHE A 44 -1.65 -1.28 18.19
CA PHE A 44 -1.92 0.04 18.73
C PHE A 44 -2.61 -0.02 20.10
N PHE A 45 -3.59 -0.93 20.26
CA PHE A 45 -4.26 -1.14 21.56
C PHE A 45 -3.31 -1.75 22.61
N ILE A 46 -2.49 -2.72 22.23
CA ILE A 46 -1.52 -3.37 23.13
C ILE A 46 -0.46 -2.39 23.62
N MET A 47 0.02 -1.51 22.75
CA MET A 47 1.04 -0.52 23.08
C MET A 47 0.53 0.64 23.96
N ASN A 48 -0.74 0.59 24.39
CA ASN A 48 -1.42 1.50 25.32
C ASN A 48 -0.91 2.95 25.31
N PRO A 49 -1.49 3.83 24.47
CA PRO A 49 -1.05 5.23 24.40
C PRO A 49 -1.27 6.02 25.70
N SER A 50 -2.19 5.61 26.57
CA SER A 50 -2.51 6.29 27.83
C SER A 50 -1.42 6.20 28.90
N SER A 51 -0.46 5.27 28.80
CA SER A 51 0.70 5.24 29.70
C SER A 51 1.81 6.21 29.27
N LEU A 52 1.76 6.74 28.05
CA LEU A 52 2.82 7.55 27.44
C LEU A 52 2.54 9.06 27.45
N ASN A 53 1.27 9.50 27.49
CA ASN A 53 0.93 10.92 27.63
C ASN A 53 -0.43 11.11 28.34
N PRO A 54 -0.50 11.80 29.49
CA PRO A 54 -1.75 12.04 30.22
C PRO A 54 -2.65 13.14 29.62
N GLU A 55 -2.18 13.89 28.62
CA GLU A 55 -2.93 14.99 27.97
C GLU A 55 -3.29 14.64 26.51
N PRO A 56 -4.57 14.37 26.19
CA PRO A 56 -5.01 14.01 24.84
C PRO A 56 -5.05 15.25 23.93
N THR A 57 -3.90 15.62 23.37
CA THR A 57 -3.81 16.64 22.31
C THR A 57 -3.86 16.00 20.93
N ALA A 58 -4.42 16.70 19.93
CA ALA A 58 -4.47 16.21 18.54
C ALA A 58 -3.08 15.88 17.97
N GLN A 59 -2.05 16.62 18.41
CA GLN A 59 -0.66 16.43 17.99
C GLN A 59 -0.05 15.13 18.56
N ALA A 60 -0.53 14.66 19.71
CA ALA A 60 -0.10 13.40 20.31
C ALA A 60 -0.57 12.18 19.49
N TYR A 61 -1.83 12.17 19.03
CA TYR A 61 -2.34 11.08 18.18
C TYR A 61 -1.58 10.99 16.87
N LEU A 62 -1.36 12.13 16.20
CA LEU A 62 -0.67 12.20 14.91
C LEU A 62 0.78 11.69 15.00
N SER A 63 1.51 12.08 16.05
CA SER A 63 2.89 11.64 16.26
C SER A 63 3.00 10.13 16.58
N TYR A 64 2.06 9.61 17.37
CA TYR A 64 2.03 8.20 17.79
C TYR A 64 1.53 7.27 16.67
N SER A 65 0.48 7.68 15.95
CA SER A 65 -0.11 6.89 14.85
C SER A 65 0.72 6.93 13.57
N ALA A 66 1.62 7.90 13.40
CA ALA A 66 2.47 8.06 12.22
C ALA A 66 3.15 6.75 11.77
N TRP A 67 3.75 6.01 12.72
CA TRP A 67 4.43 4.76 12.40
C TRP A 67 3.45 3.68 11.93
N PHE A 68 2.27 3.59 12.55
CA PHE A 68 1.25 2.63 12.14
C PHE A 68 0.71 2.92 10.74
N TYR A 69 0.45 4.19 10.40
CA TYR A 69 0.05 4.57 9.05
C TYR A 69 1.15 4.28 8.02
N ALA A 70 2.40 4.59 8.35
CA ALA A 70 3.55 4.24 7.51
C ALA A 70 3.62 2.72 7.28
N TYR A 71 3.50 1.91 8.34
CA TYR A 71 3.49 0.46 8.28
C TYR A 71 2.33 -0.09 7.44
N ILE A 72 1.11 0.40 7.65
CA ILE A 72 -0.06 0.00 6.85
C ILE A 72 0.17 0.35 5.39
N SER A 73 0.67 1.55 5.08
CA SER A 73 0.92 1.98 3.70
C SER A 73 1.92 1.07 2.99
N ALA A 74 2.98 0.65 3.68
CA ALA A 74 3.97 -0.30 3.17
C ALA A 74 3.37 -1.70 2.96
N ASN A 75 2.60 -2.22 3.93
CA ASN A 75 1.96 -3.53 3.81
C ASN A 75 0.96 -3.58 2.65
N VAL A 76 0.14 -2.54 2.49
CA VAL A 76 -0.81 -2.45 1.38
C VAL A 76 -0.07 -2.39 0.04
N ALA A 77 1.06 -1.68 -0.06
CA ALA A 77 1.84 -1.61 -1.29
C ALA A 77 2.59 -2.93 -1.60
N PHE A 78 3.14 -3.61 -0.60
CA PHE A 78 3.92 -4.82 -0.79
C PHE A 78 3.07 -6.08 -0.89
N PHE A 79 2.34 -6.43 0.17
CA PHE A 79 1.53 -7.66 0.21
C PHE A 79 0.19 -7.53 -0.50
N GLY A 80 -0.41 -6.34 -0.47
CA GLY A 80 -1.60 -6.10 -1.24
C GLY A 80 -1.26 -5.96 -2.71
N PHE A 81 -0.74 -4.80 -3.07
CA PHE A 81 -0.62 -4.37 -4.44
C PHE A 81 0.39 -5.20 -5.25
N SER A 82 1.62 -5.36 -4.76
CA SER A 82 2.72 -5.94 -5.56
C SER A 82 2.69 -7.46 -5.57
N PHE A 83 2.46 -8.08 -4.43
CA PHE A 83 2.37 -9.53 -4.30
C PHE A 83 1.21 -10.10 -5.14
N TYR A 84 0.08 -9.40 -5.21
CA TYR A 84 -1.02 -9.76 -6.09
C TYR A 84 -0.60 -9.83 -7.57
N LEU A 85 0.15 -8.83 -8.05
CA LEU A 85 0.65 -8.82 -9.43
C LEU A 85 1.58 -10.01 -9.71
N ILE A 86 2.45 -10.35 -8.75
CA ILE A 86 3.35 -11.50 -8.84
C ILE A 86 2.53 -12.81 -8.88
N GLY A 87 1.53 -12.95 -8.01
CA GLY A 87 0.63 -14.11 -8.00
C GLY A 87 -0.19 -14.28 -9.29
N ARG A 88 -0.71 -13.20 -9.86
CA ARG A 88 -1.46 -13.23 -11.14
C ARG A 88 -0.57 -13.54 -12.35
N ARG A 89 0.70 -13.14 -12.29
CA ARG A 89 1.73 -13.53 -13.25
C ARG A 89 2.04 -15.03 -13.17
N GLU A 90 2.16 -15.57 -11.96
CA GLU A 90 2.60 -16.95 -11.73
C GLU A 90 1.51 -17.99 -11.91
N SER A 91 0.28 -17.70 -11.46
CA SER A 91 -0.90 -18.57 -11.63
C SER A 91 -1.30 -18.82 -13.09
N GLY A 92 -0.66 -18.13 -14.04
CA GLY A 92 -1.01 -18.19 -15.46
C GLY A 92 -2.30 -17.46 -15.81
N PHE A 93 -2.96 -16.79 -14.85
CA PHE A 93 -4.16 -15.99 -15.10
C PHE A 93 -3.93 -14.96 -16.22
N ILE A 94 -2.82 -14.23 -16.16
CA ILE A 94 -2.51 -13.21 -17.17
C ILE A 94 -2.28 -13.87 -18.53
N ARG A 95 -1.61 -15.04 -18.58
CA ARG A 95 -1.42 -15.78 -19.83
C ARG A 95 -2.73 -16.36 -20.38
N SER A 96 -3.65 -16.79 -19.53
CA SER A 96 -4.87 -17.52 -19.90
C SER A 96 -6.09 -16.63 -20.11
N PHE A 97 -6.06 -15.37 -19.67
CA PHE A 97 -7.23 -14.48 -19.79
C PHE A 97 -6.88 -13.10 -20.36
N ILE A 98 -5.59 -12.71 -20.37
CA ILE A 98 -5.15 -11.36 -20.72
C ILE A 98 -4.00 -11.43 -21.75
N TYR A 99 -4.34 -11.89 -22.96
CA TYR A 99 -3.37 -12.21 -24.01
C TYR A 99 -2.76 -10.98 -24.70
N GLN A 100 -3.47 -9.85 -24.74
CA GLN A 100 -3.04 -8.65 -25.46
C GLN A 100 -2.36 -7.65 -24.53
N LYS A 101 -1.28 -7.00 -25.01
CA LYS A 101 -0.57 -5.95 -24.27
C LYS A 101 -1.50 -4.82 -23.82
N GLU A 102 -2.50 -4.48 -24.62
CA GLU A 102 -3.50 -3.46 -24.26
C GLU A 102 -4.37 -3.91 -23.07
N SER A 103 -4.77 -5.18 -23.04
CA SER A 103 -5.52 -5.76 -21.93
C SER A 103 -4.68 -5.85 -20.66
N ILE A 104 -3.37 -6.12 -20.77
CA ILE A 104 -2.43 -6.09 -19.62
C ILE A 104 -2.34 -4.66 -19.06
N ARG A 105 -2.18 -3.66 -19.93
CA ARG A 105 -2.18 -2.24 -19.50
C ARG A 105 -3.49 -1.86 -18.81
N LEU A 106 -4.62 -2.32 -19.35
CA LEU A 106 -5.93 -2.05 -18.77
C LEU A 106 -6.07 -2.73 -17.41
N PHE A 107 -5.62 -3.97 -17.26
CA PHE A 107 -5.58 -4.69 -15.98
C PHE A 107 -4.71 -3.98 -14.95
N LEU A 108 -3.47 -3.60 -15.31
CA LEU A 108 -2.57 -2.89 -14.40
C LEU A 108 -3.14 -1.54 -13.96
N ALA A 109 -3.73 -0.78 -14.88
CA ALA A 109 -4.39 0.49 -14.55
C ALA A 109 -5.59 0.27 -13.62
N SER A 110 -6.42 -0.75 -13.90
CA SER A 110 -7.57 -1.07 -13.06
C SER A 110 -7.13 -1.50 -11.67
N HIS A 111 -6.06 -2.29 -11.57
CA HIS A 111 -5.46 -2.75 -10.32
C HIS A 111 -4.91 -1.60 -9.48
N MET A 112 -4.21 -0.65 -10.10
CA MET A 112 -3.71 0.57 -9.43
C MET A 112 -4.87 1.40 -8.85
N ILE A 113 -5.96 1.58 -9.61
CA ILE A 113 -7.15 2.30 -9.13
C ILE A 113 -7.80 1.56 -7.96
N SER A 114 -7.99 0.24 -8.09
CA SER A 114 -8.60 -0.59 -7.05
C SER A 114 -7.83 -0.55 -5.75
N TYR A 115 -6.50 -0.68 -5.80
CA TYR A 115 -5.67 -0.66 -4.60
C TYR A 115 -5.49 0.73 -4.00
N SER A 116 -5.50 1.78 -4.84
CA SER A 116 -5.56 3.15 -4.32
C SER A 116 -6.82 3.34 -3.46
N PHE A 117 -7.97 2.86 -3.94
CA PHE A 117 -9.22 2.90 -3.18
C PHE A 117 -9.18 2.03 -1.91
N LEU A 118 -8.73 0.77 -2.01
CA LEU A 118 -8.61 -0.13 -0.86
C LEU A 118 -7.65 0.42 0.20
N SER A 119 -6.54 1.05 -0.21
CA SER A 119 -5.59 1.66 0.72
C SER A 119 -6.24 2.71 1.61
N LEU A 120 -7.11 3.55 1.04
CA LEU A 120 -7.85 4.57 1.79
C LEU A 120 -8.88 3.95 2.72
N ILE A 121 -9.52 2.84 2.33
CA ILE A 121 -10.41 2.08 3.22
C ILE A 121 -9.62 1.57 4.44
N TYR A 122 -8.45 0.96 4.23
CA TYR A 122 -7.61 0.45 5.31
C TYR A 122 -7.18 1.55 6.28
N ALA A 123 -6.69 2.68 5.75
CA ALA A 123 -6.31 3.82 6.57
C ALA A 123 -7.49 4.41 7.34
N SER A 124 -8.66 4.50 6.69
CA SER A 124 -9.88 5.00 7.33
C SER A 124 -10.36 4.08 8.46
N LEU A 125 -10.32 2.75 8.25
CA LEU A 125 -10.67 1.78 9.29
C LEU A 125 -9.74 1.92 10.50
N PHE A 126 -8.43 2.08 10.26
CA PHE A 126 -7.47 2.31 11.35
C PHE A 126 -7.79 3.59 12.13
N TYR A 127 -8.08 4.71 11.44
CA TYR A 127 -8.49 5.96 12.10
C TYR A 127 -9.74 5.79 12.96
N LEU A 128 -10.79 5.20 12.38
CA LEU A 128 -12.09 5.03 13.04
C LEU A 128 -12.00 4.16 14.28
N LEU A 129 -11.16 3.12 14.27
CA LEU A 129 -10.99 2.21 15.40
C LEU A 129 -10.07 2.76 16.49
N THR A 130 -9.01 3.48 16.13
CA THR A 130 -7.97 3.89 17.09
C THR A 130 -8.17 5.28 17.68
N LYS A 131 -8.76 6.22 16.92
CA LYS A 131 -8.91 7.61 17.38
C LYS A 131 -9.72 7.77 18.68
N PRO A 132 -10.84 7.06 18.91
CA PRO A 132 -11.64 7.20 20.14
C PRO A 132 -10.87 6.99 21.45
N MET A 133 -9.74 6.27 21.41
CA MET A 133 -8.88 6.04 22.58
C MET A 133 -8.08 7.27 23.00
N LEU A 134 -7.85 8.21 22.08
CA LEU A 134 -6.96 9.37 22.25
C LEU A 134 -7.69 10.71 22.07
N GLY A 135 -9.01 10.67 21.86
CA GLY A 135 -9.85 11.86 21.79
C GLY A 135 -10.99 11.76 20.76
N ASN A 136 -11.60 12.90 20.48
CA ASN A 136 -12.71 13.01 19.53
C ASN A 136 -12.24 12.99 18.08
N TYR A 137 -13.12 12.53 17.18
CA TYR A 137 -12.88 12.61 15.74
C TYR A 137 -12.75 14.05 15.27
N SER A 138 -11.81 14.29 14.35
CA SER A 138 -11.60 15.60 13.71
C SER A 138 -11.45 15.42 12.20
N ALA A 139 -12.29 16.11 11.43
CA ALA A 139 -12.26 16.03 9.97
C ALA A 139 -10.92 16.53 9.40
N HIS A 140 -10.37 17.62 9.96
CA HIS A 140 -9.08 18.17 9.53
C HIS A 140 -7.94 17.16 9.75
N GLU A 141 -7.89 16.56 10.95
CA GLU A 141 -6.90 15.53 11.29
C GLU A 141 -7.03 14.32 10.35
N TYR A 142 -8.26 13.86 10.11
CA TYR A 142 -8.53 12.75 9.19
C TYR A 142 -8.01 13.02 7.78
N PHE A 143 -8.36 14.16 7.17
CA PHE A 143 -7.92 14.46 5.81
C PHE A 143 -6.40 14.64 5.71
N TYR A 144 -5.76 15.25 6.71
CA TYR A 144 -4.31 15.35 6.79
C TYR A 144 -3.65 13.97 6.84
N LEU A 145 -4.12 13.10 7.74
CA LEU A 145 -3.61 11.72 7.86
C LEU A 145 -3.82 10.92 6.59
N MET A 146 -4.98 11.05 5.92
CA MET A 146 -5.23 10.39 4.63
C MET A 146 -4.28 10.87 3.55
N ALA A 147 -3.97 12.17 3.51
CA ALA A 147 -3.05 12.71 2.52
C ALA A 147 -1.59 12.26 2.77
N CYS A 148 -1.14 12.28 4.02
CA CYS A 148 0.17 11.73 4.39
C CYS A 148 0.26 10.23 4.09
N PHE A 149 -0.76 9.47 4.49
CA PHE A 149 -0.86 8.04 4.21
C PHE A 149 -0.82 7.74 2.72
N PHE A 150 -1.60 8.45 1.92
CA PHE A 150 -1.65 8.21 0.48
C PHE A 150 -0.32 8.58 -0.19
N THR A 151 0.35 9.64 0.27
CA THR A 151 1.70 10.01 -0.17
C THR A 151 2.70 8.88 0.11
N SER A 152 2.70 8.34 1.32
CA SER A 152 3.54 7.20 1.69
C SER A 152 3.22 5.95 0.88
N TYR A 153 1.93 5.65 0.69
CA TYR A 153 1.47 4.54 -0.14
C TYR A 153 1.97 4.66 -1.59
N LEU A 154 1.96 5.84 -2.19
CA LEU A 154 2.51 6.06 -3.53
C LEU A 154 4.03 5.78 -3.57
N GLY A 155 4.77 6.25 -2.56
CA GLY A 155 6.21 5.99 -2.41
C GLY A 155 6.52 4.48 -2.31
N PHE A 156 5.81 3.76 -1.45
CA PHE A 156 5.97 2.31 -1.35
C PHE A 156 5.48 1.57 -2.60
N SER A 157 4.46 2.08 -3.29
CA SER A 157 3.96 1.49 -4.54
C SER A 157 5.03 1.53 -5.64
N PHE A 158 5.86 2.57 -5.71
CA PHE A 158 7.02 2.59 -6.61
C PHE A 158 7.98 1.42 -6.34
N MET A 159 8.36 1.20 -5.08
CA MET A 159 9.20 0.06 -4.70
C MET A 159 8.51 -1.27 -5.05
N GLY A 160 7.21 -1.33 -4.80
CA GLY A 160 6.35 -2.45 -5.14
C GLY A 160 6.35 -2.80 -6.64
N PHE A 161 6.20 -1.79 -7.49
CA PHE A 161 6.29 -1.91 -8.95
C PHE A 161 7.66 -2.42 -9.40
N ALA A 162 8.74 -1.89 -8.80
CA ALA A 162 10.10 -2.34 -9.09
C ALA A 162 10.27 -3.84 -8.76
N ILE A 163 9.79 -4.28 -7.60
CA ILE A 163 9.82 -5.69 -7.18
C ILE A 163 8.95 -6.57 -8.09
N ALA A 164 7.74 -6.12 -8.44
CA ALA A 164 6.83 -6.86 -9.32
C ALA A 164 7.39 -7.02 -10.74
N ALA A 165 8.25 -6.10 -11.20
CA ALA A 165 8.94 -6.19 -12.48
C ALA A 165 10.11 -7.20 -12.48
N LEU A 166 10.68 -7.52 -11.30
CA LEU A 166 11.76 -8.50 -11.19
C LEU A 166 11.26 -9.93 -11.49
N PRO A 167 12.11 -10.81 -12.06
CA PRO A 167 11.75 -12.19 -12.37
C PRO A 167 11.73 -13.09 -11.10
N ILE A 168 11.10 -12.65 -10.02
CA ILE A 168 10.95 -13.41 -8.78
C ILE A 168 9.72 -14.30 -8.79
N LYS A 169 9.78 -15.44 -8.11
CA LYS A 169 8.65 -16.36 -7.89
C LYS A 169 7.83 -15.94 -6.68
N PHE A 170 6.60 -16.39 -6.59
CA PHE A 170 5.64 -16.13 -5.51
C PHE A 170 6.21 -16.51 -4.15
N GLY A 171 6.84 -17.69 -4.04
CA GLY A 171 7.51 -18.10 -2.80
C GLY A 171 8.60 -17.12 -2.36
N THR A 172 9.49 -16.73 -3.29
CA THR A 172 10.58 -15.77 -3.02
C THR A 172 10.06 -14.37 -2.73
N ALA A 173 8.99 -13.95 -3.41
CA ALA A 173 8.34 -12.67 -3.14
C ALA A 173 7.71 -12.63 -1.76
N SER A 174 7.07 -13.73 -1.35
CA SER A 174 6.48 -13.88 0.00
C SER A 174 7.57 -13.75 1.06
N THR A 175 8.68 -14.49 0.93
CA THR A 175 9.79 -14.40 1.89
C THR A 175 10.42 -13.02 1.92
N LEU A 176 10.59 -12.36 0.76
CA LEU A 176 11.11 -11.01 0.67
C LEU A 176 10.21 -10.00 1.40
N PHE A 177 8.90 -10.04 1.14
CA PHE A 177 7.95 -9.13 1.79
C PHE A 177 7.82 -9.40 3.30
N SER A 178 7.87 -10.67 3.73
CA SER A 178 7.94 -11.02 5.15
C SER A 178 9.20 -10.49 5.82
N LEU A 179 10.36 -10.62 5.17
CA LEU A 179 11.63 -10.07 5.68
C LEU A 179 11.60 -8.54 5.75
N LEU A 180 11.09 -7.87 4.72
CA LEU A 180 10.88 -6.42 4.75
C LEU A 180 9.98 -6.02 5.91
N SER A 181 8.88 -6.75 6.14
CA SER A 181 7.93 -6.46 7.22
C SER A 181 8.51 -6.68 8.61
N PHE A 182 9.34 -7.71 8.77
CA PHE A 182 10.11 -7.93 9.97
C PHE A 182 11.11 -6.80 10.22
N LEU A 183 11.90 -6.40 9.21
CA LEU A 183 12.85 -5.28 9.32
C LEU A 183 12.13 -3.96 9.66
N MET A 184 10.96 -3.77 9.09
CA MET A 184 10.08 -2.63 9.35
C MET A 184 9.61 -2.59 10.82
N LEU A 185 9.18 -3.72 11.36
CA LEU A 185 8.82 -3.86 12.79
C LEU A 185 10.04 -3.66 13.70
N MET A 186 11.19 -4.26 13.36
CA MET A 186 12.42 -4.11 14.12
C MET A 186 12.90 -2.66 14.15
N SER A 187 12.82 -1.94 13.04
CA SER A 187 13.17 -0.52 13.03
C SER A 187 12.20 0.33 13.86
N SER A 188 10.94 -0.07 14.01
CA SER A 188 10.01 0.59 14.94
C SER A 188 10.46 0.44 16.38
N TYR A 189 10.81 -0.78 16.77
CA TYR A 189 11.25 -1.08 18.12
C TYR A 189 12.56 -0.35 18.43
N LEU A 190 13.51 -0.37 17.50
CA LEU A 190 14.76 0.37 17.63
C LEU A 190 14.51 1.88 17.71
N GLY A 191 13.68 2.45 16.82
CA GLY A 191 13.34 3.87 16.88
C GLY A 191 12.63 4.30 18.17
N ALA A 192 11.93 3.39 18.86
CA ALA A 192 11.32 3.66 20.17
C ALA A 192 12.33 3.55 21.34
N THR A 193 13.45 2.85 21.15
CA THR A 193 14.43 2.52 22.21
C THR A 193 15.76 3.27 22.09
N THR A 194 16.18 3.64 20.88
CA THR A 194 17.42 4.40 20.63
C THR A 194 17.09 5.88 20.44
N GLY A 195 17.62 6.75 21.31
CA GLY A 195 17.50 8.21 21.17
C GLY A 195 18.22 8.79 19.94
N LYS A 196 18.05 10.11 19.74
CA LYS A 196 18.33 10.92 18.54
C LYS A 196 19.68 10.73 17.82
N GLU A 197 20.72 10.18 18.44
CA GLU A 197 22.09 10.18 17.88
C GLU A 197 22.37 9.09 16.83
N HIS A 198 21.55 8.04 16.72
CA HIS A 198 21.68 7.03 15.65
C HIS A 198 20.59 7.14 14.58
N GLU A 199 19.75 8.19 14.64
CA GLU A 199 18.62 8.37 13.72
C GLU A 199 19.08 8.65 12.29
N GLU A 200 20.17 9.39 12.03
CA GLU A 200 20.46 9.89 10.67
C GLU A 200 20.84 8.80 9.64
N LEU A 201 21.69 7.84 10.02
CA LEU A 201 22.08 6.74 9.12
C LEU A 201 20.94 5.72 8.93
N ILE A 202 20.19 5.44 9.99
CA ILE A 202 19.03 4.54 9.95
C ILE A 202 17.88 5.19 9.16
N ALA A 203 17.73 6.51 9.26
CA ALA A 203 16.74 7.31 8.52
C ALA A 203 16.97 7.29 7.01
N LEU A 204 18.22 7.20 6.56
CA LEU A 204 18.55 7.22 5.13
C LEU A 204 18.23 5.89 4.44
N VAL A 205 18.28 4.79 5.19
CA VAL A 205 18.08 3.43 4.66
C VAL A 205 16.65 2.94 4.88
N ASN A 206 15.96 3.41 5.92
CA ASN A 206 14.62 2.94 6.24
C ASN A 206 13.52 3.81 5.58
N PRO A 207 12.83 3.33 4.53
CA PRO A 207 11.74 4.07 3.90
C PRO A 207 10.53 4.28 4.82
N LEU A 208 10.36 3.48 5.88
CA LEU A 208 9.34 3.77 6.90
C LEU A 208 9.68 5.03 7.71
N HIS A 209 10.95 5.23 8.03
CA HIS A 209 11.36 6.40 8.79
C HIS A 209 11.09 7.67 7.99
N LEU A 210 11.43 7.66 6.68
CA LEU A 210 11.09 8.76 5.78
C LEU A 210 9.58 9.03 5.75
N SER A 211 8.77 7.97 5.68
CA SER A 211 7.31 8.07 5.72
C SER A 211 6.83 8.72 7.03
N THR A 212 7.35 8.32 8.19
CA THR A 212 6.93 8.90 9.49
C THR A 212 7.23 10.40 9.61
N ARG A 213 8.29 10.89 8.95
CA ARG A 213 8.64 12.32 8.92
C ARG A 213 7.62 13.17 8.16
N ILE A 214 6.93 12.59 7.16
CA ILE A 214 5.81 13.26 6.45
C ILE A 214 4.63 13.46 7.41
N PHE A 215 4.31 12.46 8.24
CA PHE A 215 3.23 12.60 9.21
C PHE A 215 3.54 13.66 10.25
N ARG A 216 4.77 13.71 10.76
CA ARG A 216 5.24 14.67 11.77
C ARG A 216 5.47 16.10 11.25
N ASP A 217 5.17 16.37 9.98
CA ASP A 217 5.39 17.66 9.32
C ASP A 217 6.86 18.10 9.27
N GLU A 218 7.80 17.16 9.41
CA GLU A 218 9.24 17.43 9.22
C GLU A 218 9.60 17.50 7.74
N ILE A 219 8.82 16.82 6.89
CA ILE A 219 8.88 16.91 5.44
C ILE A 219 7.53 17.45 4.96
N PRO A 220 7.49 18.61 4.28
CA PRO A 220 6.25 19.23 3.89
C PRO A 220 5.50 18.35 2.88
N LEU A 221 4.24 18.06 3.18
CA LEU A 221 3.37 17.21 2.36
C LEU A 221 3.26 17.71 0.90
N LEU A 222 3.18 19.03 0.71
CA LEU A 222 3.10 19.65 -0.62
C LEU A 222 4.34 19.38 -1.48
N GLY A 223 5.51 19.17 -0.88
CA GLY A 223 6.73 18.78 -1.58
C GLY A 223 6.84 17.26 -1.77
N ALA A 224 6.46 16.49 -0.76
CA ALA A 224 6.55 15.02 -0.80
C ALA A 224 5.56 14.39 -1.79
N PHE A 225 4.32 14.88 -1.84
CA PHE A 225 3.27 14.33 -2.70
C PHE A 225 3.62 14.27 -4.20
N PRO A 226 4.04 15.37 -4.86
CA PRO A 226 4.38 15.32 -6.28
C PRO A 226 5.58 14.41 -6.57
N VAL A 227 6.54 14.30 -5.66
CA VAL A 227 7.67 13.38 -5.80
C VAL A 227 7.20 11.93 -5.71
N ALA A 228 6.39 11.59 -4.70
CA ALA A 228 5.83 10.24 -4.55
C ALA A 228 4.94 9.85 -5.74
N LEU A 229 4.13 10.80 -6.24
CA LEU A 229 3.28 10.59 -7.40
C LEU A 229 4.10 10.35 -8.67
N THR A 230 5.11 11.16 -8.95
CA THR A 230 5.95 11.00 -10.15
C THR A 230 6.74 9.69 -10.10
N LEU A 231 7.28 9.29 -8.94
CA LEU A 231 7.92 8.00 -8.75
C LEU A 231 6.94 6.84 -8.99
N SER A 232 5.75 6.88 -8.40
CA SER A 232 4.72 5.85 -8.57
C SER A 232 4.29 5.71 -10.04
N LEU A 233 4.06 6.83 -10.74
CA LEU A 233 3.72 6.84 -12.17
C LEU A 233 4.88 6.32 -13.04
N THR A 234 6.12 6.62 -12.67
CA THR A 234 7.31 6.09 -13.36
C THR A 234 7.41 4.57 -13.16
N GLY A 235 7.25 4.10 -11.92
CA GLY A 235 7.20 2.67 -11.62
C GLY A 235 6.10 1.96 -12.40
N PHE A 236 4.89 2.53 -12.41
CA PHE A 236 3.76 2.04 -13.19
C PHE A 236 4.07 1.96 -14.68
N TYR A 237 4.63 3.01 -15.27
CA TYR A 237 5.01 3.04 -16.69
C TYR A 237 6.05 1.98 -17.03
N LEU A 238 7.09 1.83 -16.20
CA LEU A 238 8.11 0.80 -16.37
C LEU A 238 7.51 -0.59 -16.26
N THR A 239 6.66 -0.84 -15.26
CA THR A 239 5.96 -2.11 -15.10
C THR A 239 5.07 -2.38 -16.30
N MET A 240 4.31 -1.41 -16.82
CA MET A 240 3.48 -1.60 -18.02
C MET A 240 4.27 -2.05 -19.25
N ASN A 241 5.51 -1.60 -19.39
CA ASN A 241 6.36 -1.93 -20.54
C ASN A 241 7.16 -3.23 -20.35
N HIS A 242 7.53 -3.54 -19.11
CA HIS A 242 8.39 -4.67 -18.77
C HIS A 242 7.68 -5.79 -18.00
N PHE A 243 6.35 -5.75 -17.87
CA PHE A 243 5.59 -6.75 -17.12
C PHE A 243 5.82 -8.14 -17.70
N LYS A 244 6.50 -9.00 -16.92
CA LYS A 244 6.80 -10.36 -17.33
C LYS A 244 5.62 -11.27 -17.03
N VAL A 245 5.29 -12.17 -17.96
CA VAL A 245 4.31 -13.23 -17.76
C VAL A 245 5.08 -14.54 -17.65
N GLN A 246 5.12 -15.13 -16.45
CA GLN A 246 5.88 -16.35 -16.15
C GLN A 246 4.99 -17.34 -15.42
N PRO A 247 4.09 -18.04 -16.15
CA PRO A 247 3.22 -19.02 -15.53
C PRO A 247 4.04 -20.21 -15.01
N VAL A 248 3.85 -20.56 -13.76
CA VAL A 248 4.33 -21.83 -13.21
C VAL A 248 3.15 -22.79 -13.29
N TRP A 249 3.09 -23.54 -14.39
CA TRP A 249 2.25 -24.72 -14.44
C TRP A 249 2.89 -25.77 -13.54
N SER A 250 2.15 -26.37 -12.63
CA SER A 250 2.62 -27.58 -11.95
C SER A 250 2.94 -28.60 -13.05
N ARG A 251 4.23 -28.81 -13.32
CA ARG A 251 4.65 -30.07 -13.93
C ARG A 251 4.48 -31.08 -12.80
N TYR A 252 3.49 -31.95 -12.98
CA TYR A 252 3.19 -33.19 -12.26
C TYR A 252 4.08 -33.51 -11.07
#